data_AF-A0A258NBS9-F1
#
_entry.id   AF-A0A258NBS9-F1
#
_cell.length_a   1.000
_cell.length_b   1.000
_cell.length_c   1.000
_cell.angle_alpha   90.00
_cell.angle_beta   90.00
_cell.angle_gamma   90.00
#
_symmetry.space_group_name_H-M   'P 1'
#
loop_
_entity.id
_entity.type
_entity.pdbx_description
1 polymer ?
#
loop_
_entity_poly.entity_id
_entity_poly.type
_entity_poly.pdbx_seq_one_letter_code
_entity_poly.pdbx_strand_id
1 'polypeptide(L)'
;MVCAAGLHAQPAPPTAQRQQELVRMVRQDCGSCHGLRLTGGLGPALTREALADKPIGSLAATIYGGRPGTPMAPWKAMVNEAEALWIAQQLMAGFPEPQKDSR
;
A
#
# COMPACT_ATOMS: atom_id res chain seq x y z
N MET A 1 3.49 -34.13 -25.59
CA MET A 1 2.62 -33.28 -24.75
C MET A 1 3.48 -32.15 -24.23
N VAL A 2 3.44 -30.97 -24.87
CA VAL A 2 4.30 -29.83 -24.50
C VAL A 2 3.51 -28.94 -23.56
N CYS A 3 3.93 -28.87 -22.29
CA CYS A 3 3.45 -27.86 -21.36
C CYS A 3 4.10 -26.52 -21.73
N ALA A 4 3.31 -25.61 -22.31
CA ALA A 4 3.70 -24.22 -22.44
C ALA A 4 3.57 -23.55 -21.07
N ALA A 5 4.70 -23.26 -20.43
CA ALA A 5 4.75 -22.38 -19.27
C ALA A 5 4.48 -20.95 -19.77
N GLY A 6 3.29 -20.43 -19.50
CA GLY A 6 2.97 -19.03 -19.74
C GLY A 6 3.88 -18.15 -18.88
N LEU A 7 4.63 -17.24 -19.51
CA LEU A 7 5.27 -16.12 -18.82
C LEU A 7 4.15 -15.28 -18.20
N HIS A 8 3.92 -15.43 -16.90
CA HIS A 8 3.14 -14.46 -16.15
C HIS A 8 3.97 -13.19 -16.10
N ALA A 9 3.65 -12.24 -16.98
CA ALA A 9 4.21 -10.90 -16.91
C ALA A 9 3.81 -10.31 -15.55
N GLN A 10 4.80 -10.21 -14.64
CA GLN A 10 4.56 -9.48 -13.41
C GLN A 10 4.31 -8.01 -13.80
N PRO A 11 3.26 -7.37 -13.25
CA PRO A 11 3.01 -5.98 -13.54
C PRO A 11 4.25 -5.17 -13.16
N ALA A 12 4.74 -4.37 -14.10
CA ALA A 12 5.89 -3.52 -13.87
C ALA A 12 5.60 -2.57 -12.68
N PRO A 13 6.63 -2.23 -11.87
CA PRO A 13 6.44 -1.29 -10.79
C PRO A 13 5.93 0.06 -11.33
N PRO A 14 5.16 0.84 -10.53
CA PRO A 14 4.72 2.16 -10.95
C PRO A 14 5.90 3.06 -11.32
N THR A 15 5.68 3.99 -12.25
CA THR A 15 6.71 4.99 -12.63
C THR A 15 7.13 5.81 -11.41
N ALA A 16 8.33 6.40 -11.44
CA ALA A 16 8.84 7.19 -10.31
C ALA A 16 7.88 8.33 -9.91
N GLN A 17 7.28 9.03 -10.89
CA GLN A 17 6.27 10.05 -10.63
C GLN A 17 5.05 9.45 -9.92
N ARG A 18 4.55 8.30 -10.40
CA ARG A 18 3.39 7.64 -9.78
C ARG A 18 3.70 7.16 -8.37
N GLN A 19 4.90 6.67 -8.10
CA GLN A 19 5.33 6.30 -6.75
C GLN A 19 5.26 7.49 -5.79
N GLN A 20 5.68 8.69 -6.21
CA GLN A 20 5.59 9.91 -5.39
C GLN A 20 4.12 10.28 -5.08
N GLU A 21 3.23 10.18 -6.07
CA GLU A 21 1.80 10.41 -5.88
C GLU A 21 1.19 9.43 -4.87
N LEU A 22 1.53 8.14 -5.00
CA LEU A 22 1.07 7.09 -4.09
C LEU A 22 1.60 7.29 -2.67
N VAL A 23 2.87 7.66 -2.52
CA VAL A 23 3.45 7.99 -1.21
C VAL A 23 2.71 9.15 -0.55
N ARG A 24 2.46 10.23 -1.30
CA ARG A 24 1.69 11.37 -0.79
C ARG A 24 0.27 10.96 -0.40
N MET A 25 -0.43 10.22 -1.25
CA MET A 25 -1.77 9.69 -0.97
C MET A 25 -1.77 8.87 0.32
N VAL A 26 -0.89 7.89 0.47
CA VAL A 26 -0.85 7.04 1.68
C VAL A 26 -0.61 7.89 2.94
N ARG A 27 0.29 8.87 2.87
CA ARG A 27 0.60 9.72 4.02
C ARG A 27 -0.57 10.65 4.39
N GLN A 28 -1.25 11.23 3.42
CA GLN A 28 -2.34 12.17 3.69
C GLN A 28 -3.66 11.46 4.00
N ASP A 29 -4.01 10.48 3.17
CA ASP A 29 -5.33 9.89 3.18
C ASP A 29 -5.40 8.69 4.14
N CYS A 30 -4.46 7.74 4.06
CA CYS A 30 -4.39 6.65 5.04
C CYS A 30 -3.90 7.14 6.40
N GLY A 31 -2.96 8.10 6.40
CA GLY A 31 -2.43 8.71 7.63
C GLY A 31 -3.46 9.45 8.47
N SER A 32 -4.60 9.85 7.90
CA SER A 32 -5.72 10.45 8.66
C SER A 32 -6.25 9.53 9.78
N CYS A 33 -6.29 8.21 9.52
CA CYS A 33 -6.71 7.20 10.50
C CYS A 33 -5.53 6.49 11.16
N HIS A 34 -4.47 6.24 10.40
CA HIS A 34 -3.32 5.44 10.83
C HIS A 34 -2.15 6.28 11.37
N GLY A 35 -2.34 7.60 11.49
CA GLY A 35 -1.32 8.58 11.83
C GLY A 35 -0.45 8.94 10.62
N LEU A 36 -0.01 10.20 10.51
CA LEU A 36 0.88 10.67 9.42
C LEU A 36 2.19 9.87 9.34
N ARG A 37 2.65 9.36 10.49
CA ARG A 37 3.84 8.50 10.62
C ARG A 37 3.52 7.01 10.50
N LEU A 38 2.27 6.65 10.24
CA LEU A 38 1.75 5.29 10.13
C LEU A 38 1.92 4.44 11.40
N THR A 39 2.10 5.08 12.55
CA THR A 39 2.29 4.45 13.87
C THR A 39 0.97 4.08 14.57
N GLY A 40 -0.17 4.29 13.90
CA GLY A 40 -1.50 4.02 14.44
C GLY A 40 -2.18 5.28 15.00
N GLY A 41 -3.46 5.13 15.33
CA GLY A 41 -4.34 6.16 15.84
C GLY A 41 -5.74 5.61 16.02
N LEU A 42 -6.69 6.06 15.19
CA LEU A 42 -8.01 5.44 15.07
C LEU A 42 -7.93 4.07 14.40
N GLY A 43 -7.02 3.93 13.42
CA GLY A 43 -6.66 2.68 12.78
C GLY A 43 -5.42 2.04 13.42
N PRO A 44 -5.18 0.74 13.17
CA PRO A 44 -3.97 0.04 13.64
C PRO A 44 -2.70 0.63 13.04
N ALA A 45 -1.55 0.41 13.65
CA ALA A 45 -0.27 0.77 13.04
C ALA A 45 -0.05 0.05 11.70
N LEU A 46 0.55 0.76 10.73
CA LEU A 46 0.96 0.23 9.44
C LEU A 46 2.50 0.25 9.30
N THR A 47 3.22 0.12 10.43
CA THR A 47 4.68 0.01 10.43
C THR A 47 5.11 -1.39 9.99
N ARG A 48 6.38 -1.51 9.58
CA ARG A 48 7.00 -2.78 9.24
C ARG A 48 6.77 -3.84 10.32
N GLU A 49 6.97 -3.47 11.58
CA GLU A 49 6.86 -4.37 12.72
C GLU A 49 5.41 -4.83 12.91
N ALA A 50 4.44 -3.92 12.79
CA ALA A 50 3.02 -4.24 12.92
C ALA A 50 2.49 -5.12 11.77
N LEU A 51 3.18 -5.15 10.64
CA LEU A 51 2.80 -5.88 9.44
C LEU A 51 3.64 -7.15 9.20
N ALA A 52 4.64 -7.44 10.03
CA ALA A 52 5.63 -8.49 9.80
C ALA A 52 5.02 -9.88 9.55
N ASP A 53 3.96 -10.23 10.29
CA ASP A 53 3.30 -11.55 10.19
C ASP A 53 2.12 -11.57 9.21
N LYS A 54 1.88 -10.47 8.48
CA LYS A 54 0.72 -10.37 7.58
C LYS A 54 1.12 -10.79 6.16
N PRO A 55 0.32 -11.65 5.49
CA PRO A 55 0.58 -11.99 4.10
C PRO A 55 0.45 -10.74 3.21
N ILE A 56 1.46 -10.48 2.37
CA ILE A 56 1.47 -9.33 1.46
C ILE A 56 0.22 -9.25 0.57
N GLY A 57 -0.28 -10.39 0.07
CA GLY A 57 -1.49 -10.43 -0.74
C GLY A 57 -2.75 -10.02 0.03
N SER A 58 -2.82 -10.33 1.34
CA SER A 58 -3.93 -9.89 2.20
C SER A 58 -3.89 -8.37 2.43
N LEU A 59 -2.69 -7.80 2.58
CA LEU A 59 -2.50 -6.35 2.67
C LEU A 59 -2.92 -5.66 1.38
N ALA A 60 -2.46 -6.15 0.23
CA ALA A 60 -2.83 -5.61 -1.08
C ALA A 60 -4.35 -5.67 -1.32
N ALA A 61 -4.98 -6.81 -1.00
CA ALA A 61 -6.43 -6.96 -1.09
C ALA A 61 -7.19 -5.99 -0.17
N THR A 62 -6.67 -5.75 1.04
CA THR A 62 -7.22 -4.78 1.99
C THR A 62 -7.08 -3.35 1.48
N ILE A 63 -5.94 -2.98 0.90
CA ILE A 63 -5.73 -1.64 0.32
C ILE A 63 -6.69 -1.45 -0.85
N TYR A 64 -6.77 -2.41 -1.77
CA TYR A 64 -7.61 -2.28 -2.95
C TYR A 64 -9.11 -2.30 -2.61
N GLY A 65 -9.54 -3.27 -1.79
CA GLY A 65 -10.95 -3.57 -1.50
C GLY A 65 -11.50 -3.03 -0.19
N GLY A 66 -10.66 -2.43 0.67
CA GLY A 66 -11.07 -2.00 2.01
C GLY A 66 -11.32 -3.16 2.96
N ARG A 67 -11.97 -2.88 4.09
CA ARG A 67 -12.41 -3.90 5.07
C ARG A 67 -13.90 -3.70 5.39
N PRO A 68 -14.78 -4.58 4.90
CA PRO A 68 -16.22 -4.51 5.18
C PRO A 68 -16.51 -4.42 6.68
N GLY A 69 -17.49 -3.60 7.06
CA GLY A 69 -17.86 -3.38 8.46
C GLY A 69 -16.87 -2.51 9.24
N THR A 70 -15.90 -1.87 8.59
CA THR A 70 -14.97 -0.92 9.22
C THR A 70 -14.92 0.40 8.44
N PRO A 71 -14.38 1.49 9.03
CA PRO A 71 -14.13 2.74 8.30
C PRO A 71 -13.10 2.65 7.16
N MET A 72 -12.37 1.53 7.03
CA MET A 72 -11.38 1.35 5.96
C MET A 72 -12.08 1.08 4.63
N ALA A 73 -12.40 2.15 3.91
CA ALA A 73 -13.04 2.12 2.59
C ALA A 73 -12.13 1.50 1.50
N PRO A 74 -12.70 1.00 0.39
CA PRO A 74 -11.93 0.54 -0.76
C PRO A 74 -11.22 1.70 -1.48
N TRP A 75 -9.97 1.49 -1.89
CA TRP A 75 -9.18 2.48 -2.65
C TRP A 75 -9.15 2.21 -4.16
N LYS A 76 -9.83 1.17 -4.65
CA LYS A 76 -9.89 0.78 -6.08
C LYS A 76 -10.38 1.86 -7.07
N ALA A 77 -10.93 2.97 -6.58
CA ALA A 77 -11.26 4.14 -7.42
C ALA A 77 -10.03 5.00 -7.75
N MET A 78 -8.94 4.84 -7.00
CA MET A 78 -7.73 5.67 -7.06
C MET A 78 -6.44 4.88 -7.30
N VAL A 79 -6.45 3.58 -6.97
CA VAL A 79 -5.32 2.67 -7.20
C VAL A 79 -5.78 1.42 -7.92
N ASN A 80 -4.91 0.87 -8.78
CA ASN A 80 -5.11 -0.47 -9.34
C ASN A 80 -4.48 -1.56 -8.45
N GLU A 81 -4.68 -2.84 -8.79
CA GLU A 81 -4.19 -3.97 -8.00
C GLU A 81 -2.65 -4.02 -7.89
N ALA A 82 -1.93 -3.66 -8.96
CA ALA A 82 -0.48 -3.62 -8.97
C ALA A 82 0.05 -2.49 -8.06
N GLU A 83 -0.61 -1.34 -8.05
CA GLU A 83 -0.30 -0.23 -7.15
C GLU A 83 -0.61 -0.57 -5.69
N ALA A 84 -1.72 -1.26 -5.42
CA ALA A 84 -2.04 -1.74 -4.08
C ALA A 84 -1.00 -2.74 -3.57
N LEU A 85 -0.53 -3.65 -4.44
CA LEU A 85 0.58 -4.55 -4.12
C LEU A 85 1.87 -3.79 -3.84
N TRP A 86 2.21 -2.80 -4.67
CA TRP A 86 3.38 -1.96 -4.47
C TRP A 86 3.31 -1.20 -3.14
N ILE A 87 2.17 -0.59 -2.80
CA ILE A 87 1.96 0.08 -1.49
C ILE A 87 2.20 -0.90 -0.34
N ALA A 88 1.63 -2.10 -0.42
CA ALA A 88 1.80 -3.12 0.61
C ALA A 88 3.28 -3.51 0.79
N GLN A 89 4.04 -3.63 -0.30
CA GLN A 89 5.47 -3.93 -0.26
C GLN A 89 6.24 -2.81 0.43
N GLN A 90 5.95 -1.55 0.09
CA GLN A 90 6.58 -0.38 0.72
C GLN A 90 6.27 -0.31 2.22
N LEU A 91 5.03 -0.65 2.65
CA LEU A 91 4.66 -0.67 4.07
C LEU A 91 5.46 -1.73 4.83
N MET A 92 5.60 -2.93 4.28
CA MET A 92 6.39 -4.02 4.89
C MET A 92 7.92 -3.74 4.87
N ALA A 93 8.39 -2.94 3.92
CA ALA A 93 9.78 -2.51 3.86
C ALA A 93 10.12 -1.36 4.83
N GLY A 94 9.10 -0.67 5.36
CA GLY A 94 9.23 0.61 6.04
C GLY A 94 8.91 1.75 5.07
N PHE A 95 7.71 2.31 5.20
CA PHE A 95 7.17 3.22 4.20
C PHE A 95 7.99 4.53 4.12
N PRO A 96 8.22 5.09 2.91
CA PRO A 96 8.98 6.33 2.77
C PRO A 96 8.38 7.45 3.61
N GLU A 97 9.21 8.12 4.42
CA GLU A 97 8.78 9.29 5.19
C GLU A 97 8.45 10.44 4.24
N PRO A 98 7.44 11.27 4.57
CA PRO A 98 7.20 12.48 3.81
C PRO A 98 8.47 13.33 3.81
N GLN A 99 8.86 13.81 2.64
CA GLN A 99 10.02 14.69 2.51
C GLN A 99 9.76 15.91 3.41
N LYS A 100 10.70 16.23 4.29
CA LYS A 100 10.67 17.50 5.02
C LYS A 100 10.88 18.59 3.98
N ASP A 101 9.81 19.30 3.64
CA ASP A 101 9.93 20.56 2.92
C ASP A 101 10.89 21.45 3.70
N SER A 102 12.06 21.70 3.13
CA SER A 102 13.01 22.69 3.65
C SER A 102 12.50 24.06 3.24
N ARG A 103 11.48 24.53 3.95
CA ARG A 103 10.99 25.91 3.90
C ARG A 103 11.35 26.63 5.18
#